data_AF-A0AAE7UN66-F1
#
_entry.id   AF-A0AAE7UN66-F1
#
_cell.length_a   1.000
_cell.length_b   1.000
_cell.length_c   1.000
_cell.angle_alpha   90.00
_cell.angle_beta   90.00
_cell.angle_gamma   90.00
#
_symmetry.space_group_name_H-M   'P 1'
#
loop_
_entity.id
_entity.type
_entity.pdbx_description
1 polymer ?
#
loop_
_entity_poly.entity_id
_entity_poly.type
_entity_poly.pdbx_seq_one_letter_code
_entity_poly.pdbx_strand_id
1 'polypeptide(L)'
;MTLEDLVRGFSEESFAIRFVGGEAVDAKDFGEFITRVAKLSQRQGIVLQITAIERGSVIAVLRAIREEFDNSPVSTTANGATLVALVAGALVSAFSLLGTPKPIANAAAKMVIDGKVTSIELITNTGVVELINQQKAEVIRAVNEKKVVGVTKSVITHKTSRFQESPAVRLLSQSAREGTLVGNVYDVEGRKHFRPDNFNYLVPVSKMAGSINLRHGGRYKIEGSVKTKNGWPDEVEISNASPF
;
A
#
# COMPACT_ATOMS: atom_id res chain seq x y z
N MET A 1 25.21 8.44 2.83
CA MET A 1 24.54 8.52 1.52
C MET A 1 23.15 9.09 1.74
N THR A 2 22.75 10.13 1.00
CA THR A 2 21.41 10.70 1.12
C THR A 2 20.41 9.92 0.24
N LEU A 3 19.11 10.10 0.47
CA LEU A 3 18.07 9.54 -0.39
C LEU A 3 18.18 10.06 -1.83
N GLU A 4 18.61 11.32 -1.99
CA GLU A 4 18.83 11.94 -3.30
C GLU A 4 20.00 11.30 -4.04
N ASP A 5 21.09 10.96 -3.33
CA ASP A 5 22.23 10.25 -3.91
C ASP A 5 21.84 8.84 -4.37
N LEU A 6 21.01 8.15 -3.59
CA LEU A 6 20.49 6.83 -3.94
C LEU A 6 19.65 6.87 -5.21
N VAL A 7 18.69 7.80 -5.29
CA VAL A 7 17.78 7.92 -6.44
C VAL A 7 18.52 8.37 -7.70
N ARG A 8 19.53 9.25 -7.58
CA ARG A 8 20.40 9.62 -8.71
C ARG A 8 21.18 8.45 -9.30
N GLY A 9 21.44 7.41 -8.50
CA GLY A 9 22.10 6.18 -8.94
C GLY A 9 21.17 5.16 -9.61
N PHE A 10 19.86 5.38 -9.63
CA PHE A 10 18.92 4.42 -10.23
C PHE A 10 18.95 4.48 -11.75
N SER A 11 19.12 3.31 -12.38
CA SER A 11 18.69 3.12 -13.76
C SER A 11 17.15 3.09 -13.84
N GLU A 12 16.58 3.20 -15.05
CA GLU A 12 15.11 3.13 -15.25
C GLU A 12 14.50 1.82 -14.73
N GLU A 13 15.30 0.76 -14.60
CA GLU A 13 14.91 -0.56 -14.11
C GLU A 13 15.11 -0.74 -12.60
N SER A 14 15.63 0.28 -11.92
CA SER A 14 16.04 0.20 -10.52
C SER A 14 15.04 0.84 -9.58
N PHE A 15 14.87 0.21 -8.42
CA PHE A 15 14.13 0.74 -7.28
C PHE A 15 14.78 0.23 -5.99
N ALA A 16 14.37 0.76 -4.84
CA ALA A 16 14.84 0.25 -3.56
C ALA A 16 13.71 0.00 -2.57
N ILE A 17 13.96 -0.92 -1.65
CA ILE A 17 13.14 -1.14 -0.47
C ILE A 17 13.94 -0.70 0.73
N ARG A 18 13.43 0.30 1.45
CA ARG A 18 14.05 0.86 2.65
C ARG A 18 13.30 0.39 3.88
N PHE A 19 14.03 -0.20 4.81
CA PHE A 19 13.54 -0.53 6.14
C PHE A 19 13.97 0.60 7.08
N VAL A 20 13.00 1.38 7.55
CA VAL A 20 13.21 2.57 8.37
C VAL A 20 13.06 2.20 9.85
N GLY A 21 13.90 2.78 10.69
CA GLY A 21 13.88 2.57 12.15
C GLY A 21 14.54 1.25 12.58
N GLY A 22 14.94 1.19 13.85
CA GLY A 22 15.73 0.08 14.42
C GLY A 22 17.24 0.24 14.23
N GLU A 23 18.03 -0.53 14.99
CA GLU A 23 19.49 -0.58 14.84
C GLU A 23 19.92 -1.47 13.65
N ALA A 24 19.13 -2.52 13.35
CA ALA A 24 19.33 -3.44 12.23
C ALA A 24 18.06 -4.28 11.97
N VAL A 25 17.94 -4.83 10.76
CA VAL A 25 16.95 -5.87 10.43
C VAL A 25 17.63 -7.24 10.45
N ASP A 26 17.03 -8.21 11.12
CA ASP A 26 17.55 -9.59 11.12
C ASP A 26 17.60 -10.17 9.70
N ALA A 27 18.69 -10.87 9.38
CA ALA A 27 18.94 -11.39 8.04
C ALA A 27 17.85 -12.37 7.57
N LYS A 28 17.24 -13.13 8.49
CA LYS A 28 16.14 -14.05 8.17
C LYS A 28 14.89 -13.27 7.77
N ASP A 29 14.50 -12.27 8.55
CA ASP A 29 13.31 -11.44 8.25
C ASP A 29 13.50 -10.69 6.92
N PHE A 30 14.69 -10.13 6.72
CA PHE A 30 15.06 -9.49 5.45
C PHE A 30 14.96 -10.48 4.27
N GLY A 31 15.62 -11.64 4.38
CA GLY A 31 15.62 -12.65 3.33
C GLY A 31 14.22 -13.20 3.02
N GLU A 32 13.40 -13.44 4.05
CA GLU A 32 12.01 -13.85 3.89
C GLU A 32 11.18 -12.76 3.20
N PHE A 33 11.38 -11.49 3.58
CA PHE A 33 10.69 -10.37 2.95
C PHE A 33 11.05 -10.23 1.48
N ILE A 34 12.34 -10.17 1.16
CA ILE A 34 12.82 -10.06 -0.24
C ILE A 34 12.37 -11.26 -1.08
N THR A 35 12.37 -12.48 -0.51
CA THR A 35 11.84 -13.66 -1.20
C THR A 35 10.37 -13.50 -1.55
N ARG A 36 9.56 -12.89 -0.67
CA ARG A 36 8.14 -12.61 -0.95
C ARG A 36 7.95 -11.52 -2.00
N VAL A 37 8.82 -10.50 -2.00
CA VAL A 37 8.86 -9.48 -3.06
C VAL A 37 9.16 -10.15 -4.41
N ALA A 38 10.20 -10.98 -4.49
CA ALA A 38 10.57 -11.70 -5.72
C ALA A 38 9.41 -12.58 -6.23
N LYS A 39 8.77 -13.36 -5.34
CA LYS A 39 7.59 -14.18 -5.70
C LYS A 39 6.41 -13.34 -6.19
N LEU A 40 6.24 -12.12 -5.68
CA LEU A 40 5.20 -11.21 -6.13
C LEU A 40 5.50 -10.68 -7.54
N SER A 41 6.76 -10.33 -7.81
CA SER A 41 7.23 -9.85 -9.12
C SER A 41 7.21 -10.93 -10.20
N GLN A 42 7.56 -12.18 -9.85
CA GLN A 42 7.48 -13.31 -10.79
C GLN A 42 6.07 -13.52 -11.35
N ARG A 43 5.03 -13.23 -10.56
CA ARG A 43 3.63 -13.28 -11.05
C ARG A 43 3.33 -12.24 -12.13
N GLN A 44 4.20 -11.25 -12.30
CA GLN A 44 4.17 -10.25 -13.36
C GLN A 44 5.15 -10.58 -14.50
N GLY A 45 5.80 -11.75 -14.49
CA GLY A 45 6.85 -12.11 -15.45
C GLY A 45 8.15 -11.32 -15.26
N ILE A 46 8.43 -10.90 -14.02
CA ILE A 46 9.58 -10.04 -13.68
C ILE A 46 10.46 -10.76 -12.65
N VAL A 47 11.73 -10.92 -13.01
CA VAL A 47 12.79 -11.36 -12.11
C VAL A 47 13.42 -10.14 -11.46
N LEU A 48 13.73 -10.24 -10.16
CA LEU A 48 14.42 -9.19 -9.43
C LEU A 48 15.86 -9.60 -9.14
N GLN A 49 16.80 -8.72 -9.47
CA GLN A 49 18.20 -8.86 -9.10
C GLN A 49 18.52 -7.86 -7.98
N ILE A 50 19.09 -8.33 -6.88
CA ILE A 50 19.65 -7.45 -5.84
C ILE A 50 20.98 -6.91 -6.36
N THR A 51 21.10 -5.59 -6.50
CA THR A 51 22.31 -4.93 -7.01
C THR A 51 23.17 -4.36 -5.90
N ALA A 52 22.56 -3.95 -4.78
CA ALA A 52 23.26 -3.46 -3.60
C ALA A 52 22.43 -3.67 -2.33
N ILE A 53 23.15 -3.81 -1.21
CA ILE A 53 22.59 -3.73 0.14
C ILE A 53 23.44 -2.72 0.91
N GLU A 54 22.82 -1.61 1.31
CA GLU A 54 23.51 -0.52 2.03
C GLU A 54 23.51 -0.77 3.53
N ARG A 55 24.64 -0.45 4.20
CA ARG A 55 24.81 -0.63 5.66
C ARG A 55 24.09 0.50 6.43
N GLY A 56 23.39 0.14 7.51
CA GLY A 56 22.61 1.05 8.36
C GLY A 56 21.13 0.68 8.37
N SER A 57 20.24 1.66 8.14
CA SER A 57 18.85 1.39 7.73
C SER A 57 18.90 0.49 6.49
N VAL A 58 18.45 -0.75 6.59
CA VAL A 58 18.66 -1.73 5.52
C VAL A 58 17.96 -1.22 4.26
N ILE A 59 18.72 -0.92 3.22
CA ILE A 59 18.20 -0.57 1.90
C ILE A 59 18.63 -1.66 0.93
N ALA A 60 17.65 -2.34 0.33
CA ALA A 60 17.89 -3.27 -0.76
C ALA A 60 17.61 -2.57 -2.08
N VAL A 61 18.64 -2.41 -2.91
CA VAL A 61 18.49 -1.92 -4.28
C VAL A 61 18.25 -3.10 -5.19
N LEU A 62 17.18 -3.00 -5.98
CA LEU A 62 16.64 -4.06 -6.82
C LEU A 62 16.55 -3.56 -8.25
N ARG A 63 16.98 -4.40 -9.18
CA ARG A 63 16.80 -4.21 -10.62
C ARG A 63 15.71 -5.16 -11.12
N ALA A 64 14.72 -4.63 -11.82
CA ALA A 64 13.65 -5.39 -12.46
C ALA A 64 14.09 -5.84 -13.86
N ILE A 65 14.02 -7.14 -14.12
CA ILE A 65 14.42 -7.77 -15.38
C ILE A 65 13.23 -8.60 -15.88
N ARG A 66 12.90 -8.49 -17.17
CA ARG A 66 11.83 -9.30 -17.76
C ARG A 66 12.30 -10.74 -17.91
N GLU A 67 11.46 -11.70 -17.52
CA GLU A 67 11.72 -13.12 -17.75
C GLU A 67 11.47 -13.43 -19.23
N GLU A 68 12.52 -13.82 -19.97
CA GLU A 68 12.39 -14.31 -21.35
C GLU A 68 11.98 -15.78 -21.30
N PHE A 69 10.80 -16.11 -21.82
CA PHE A 69 10.39 -17.50 -22.03
C PHE A 69 10.89 -17.98 -23.41
N ASP A 70 11.52 -19.16 -23.44
CA ASP A 70 12.21 -19.79 -24.59
C ASP A 70 11.44 -19.87 -25.93
N ASN A 71 10.15 -19.54 -25.99
CA ASN A 71 9.30 -19.77 -27.17
C ASN A 71 8.54 -18.54 -27.68
N SER A 72 9.00 -17.32 -27.43
CA SER A 72 8.45 -16.15 -28.10
C SER A 72 9.54 -15.18 -28.50
N PRO A 73 10.00 -15.19 -29.77
CA PRO A 73 10.65 -14.02 -30.29
C PRO A 73 9.61 -12.90 -30.39
N VAL A 74 10.07 -11.65 -30.36
CA VAL A 74 9.39 -10.42 -30.82
C VAL A 74 9.09 -9.39 -29.71
N SER A 75 10.02 -8.44 -29.63
CA SER A 75 9.81 -6.99 -29.73
C SER A 75 8.66 -6.35 -28.93
N THR A 76 8.77 -6.36 -27.61
CA THR A 76 8.26 -5.21 -26.84
C THR A 76 9.32 -4.81 -25.83
N THR A 77 10.04 -3.75 -26.18
CA THR A 77 10.80 -2.90 -25.25
C THR A 77 9.83 -2.39 -24.19
N ALA A 78 9.50 -3.22 -23.20
CA ALA A 78 8.96 -2.71 -21.96
C ALA A 78 10.11 -1.88 -21.36
N ASN A 79 10.00 -0.56 -21.49
CA ASN A 79 10.93 0.37 -20.86
C ASN A 79 11.07 -0.05 -19.39
N GLY A 80 12.29 -0.04 -18.85
CA GLY A 80 12.58 -0.40 -17.47
C GLY A 80 11.66 0.27 -16.45
N ALA A 81 11.27 1.52 -16.72
CA ALA A 81 10.32 2.27 -15.91
C ALA A 81 8.95 1.56 -15.80
N THR A 82 8.49 0.90 -16.87
CA THR A 82 7.25 0.12 -16.88
C THR A 82 7.37 -1.12 -15.99
N LEU A 83 8.52 -1.80 -16.00
CA LEU A 83 8.75 -2.97 -15.14
C LEU A 83 8.73 -2.56 -13.65
N VAL A 84 9.44 -1.48 -13.32
CA VAL A 84 9.43 -0.90 -11.97
C VAL A 84 8.02 -0.51 -11.55
N ALA A 85 7.25 0.14 -12.43
CA ALA A 85 5.87 0.53 -12.14
C ALA A 85 4.95 -0.67 -11.88
N LEU A 86 5.11 -1.77 -12.62
CA LEU A 86 4.35 -3.01 -12.39
C LEU A 86 4.67 -3.63 -11.03
N VAL A 87 5.95 -3.72 -10.68
CA VAL A 87 6.38 -4.24 -9.36
C VAL A 87 5.91 -3.34 -8.24
N ALA A 88 6.07 -2.02 -8.38
CA ALA A 88 5.61 -1.03 -7.43
C ALA A 88 4.09 -1.12 -7.21
N GLY A 89 3.31 -1.18 -8.29
CA GLY A 89 1.85 -1.34 -8.23
C GLY A 89 1.44 -2.64 -7.54
N ALA A 90 2.11 -3.76 -7.84
CA ALA A 90 1.86 -5.05 -7.21
C ALA A 90 2.18 -5.01 -5.70
N LEU A 91 3.31 -4.40 -5.31
CA LEU A 91 3.69 -4.21 -3.91
C LEU A 91 2.66 -3.35 -3.19
N VAL A 92 2.36 -2.16 -3.68
CA VAL A 92 1.37 -1.27 -3.07
C VAL A 92 0.01 -1.97 -2.94
N SER A 93 -0.40 -2.75 -3.94
CA SER A 93 -1.61 -3.59 -3.88
C SER A 93 -1.54 -4.68 -2.81
N ALA A 94 -0.37 -5.29 -2.61
CA ALA A 94 -0.20 -6.32 -1.59
C ALA A 94 -0.30 -5.79 -0.16
N PHE A 95 -0.04 -4.49 0.03
CA PHE A 95 -0.14 -3.78 1.30
C PHE A 95 -1.44 -2.99 1.49
N SER A 96 -2.35 -3.04 0.51
CA SER A 96 -3.69 -2.48 0.65
C SER A 96 -4.40 -3.12 1.84
N LEU A 97 -5.05 -2.31 2.67
CA LEU A 97 -5.78 -2.81 3.85
C LEU A 97 -7.12 -3.46 3.49
N LEU A 98 -7.55 -3.42 2.23
CA LEU A 98 -8.79 -4.05 1.81
C LEU A 98 -8.67 -5.57 1.68
N GLY A 99 -9.63 -6.27 2.26
CA GLY A 99 -9.76 -7.71 2.14
C GLY A 99 -8.80 -8.45 3.07
N THR A 100 -8.32 -9.61 2.61
CA THR A 100 -7.39 -10.44 3.39
C THR A 100 -5.96 -9.95 3.19
N PRO A 101 -5.23 -9.60 4.26
CA PRO A 101 -3.83 -9.26 4.17
C PRO A 101 -3.03 -10.35 3.44
N LYS A 102 -2.24 -9.96 2.45
CA LYS A 102 -1.38 -10.90 1.72
C LYS A 102 -0.22 -11.34 2.62
N PRO A 103 0.38 -12.52 2.38
CA PRO A 103 1.48 -13.02 3.22
C PRO A 103 2.67 -12.07 3.37
N ILE A 104 2.98 -11.25 2.34
CA ILE A 104 4.02 -10.21 2.40
C ILE A 104 3.66 -9.08 3.37
N ALA A 105 2.40 -8.65 3.38
CA ALA A 105 1.91 -7.64 4.31
C ALA A 105 1.89 -8.15 5.75
N ASN A 106 1.57 -9.43 5.97
CA ASN A 106 1.65 -10.06 7.30
C ASN A 106 3.09 -10.12 7.82
N ALA A 107 4.04 -10.52 6.99
CA ALA A 107 5.46 -10.57 7.37
C ALA A 107 5.97 -9.18 7.76
N ALA A 108 5.69 -8.17 6.93
CA ALA A 108 6.03 -6.79 7.21
C ALA A 108 5.34 -6.24 8.46
N ALA A 109 4.05 -6.53 8.67
CA ALA A 109 3.31 -6.07 9.84
C ALA A 109 3.94 -6.62 11.13
N LYS A 110 4.35 -7.90 11.11
CA LYS A 110 5.08 -8.51 12.22
C LYS A 110 6.39 -7.79 12.51
N MET A 111 7.19 -7.46 11.49
CA MET A 111 8.45 -6.73 11.67
C MET A 111 8.23 -5.36 12.32
N VAL A 112 7.15 -4.66 11.95
CA VAL A 112 6.79 -3.36 12.54
C VAL A 112 6.30 -3.51 13.98
N ILE A 113 5.38 -4.44 14.24
CA ILE A 113 4.81 -4.68 15.58
C ILE A 113 5.87 -5.16 16.57
N ASP A 114 6.79 -6.02 16.14
CA ASP A 114 7.90 -6.51 16.95
C ASP A 114 8.98 -5.42 17.18
N GLY A 115 8.80 -4.20 16.66
CA GLY A 115 9.70 -3.06 16.84
C GLY A 115 11.02 -3.15 16.07
N LYS A 116 11.15 -4.11 15.14
CA LYS A 116 12.38 -4.31 14.36
C LYS A 116 12.59 -3.19 13.34
N VAL A 117 11.48 -2.65 12.83
CA VAL A 117 11.44 -1.50 11.92
C VAL A 117 10.24 -0.63 12.31
N THR A 118 10.31 0.67 12.05
CA THR A 118 9.15 1.58 12.23
C THR A 118 8.27 1.64 10.98
N SER A 119 8.89 1.55 9.81
CA SER A 119 8.20 1.50 8.52
C SER A 119 9.02 0.80 7.45
N ILE A 120 8.34 0.35 6.40
CA ILE A 120 8.97 -0.17 5.18
C ILE A 120 8.47 0.68 4.02
N GLU A 121 9.40 1.15 3.22
CA GLU A 121 9.14 2.06 2.12
C GLU A 121 9.67 1.50 0.80
N LEU A 122 8.98 1.85 -0.26
CA LEU A 122 9.39 1.64 -1.64
C LEU A 122 9.90 2.98 -2.19
N ILE A 123 11.13 2.98 -2.71
CA ILE A 123 11.77 4.15 -3.32
C ILE A 123 11.90 3.87 -4.81
N THR A 124 11.32 4.72 -5.64
CA THR A 124 11.44 4.72 -7.10
C THR A 124 12.03 6.04 -7.57
N ASN A 125 12.35 6.14 -8.86
CA ASN A 125 12.69 7.42 -9.50
C ASN A 125 11.55 8.45 -9.45
N THR A 126 10.31 8.02 -9.25
CA THR A 126 9.12 8.87 -9.15
C THR A 126 8.79 9.32 -7.72
N GLY A 127 9.44 8.74 -6.70
CA GLY A 127 9.26 9.16 -5.31
C GLY A 127 9.33 8.02 -4.30
N VAL A 128 8.87 8.31 -3.09
CA VAL A 128 8.84 7.35 -1.97
C VAL A 128 7.39 7.02 -1.62
N VAL A 129 7.12 5.72 -1.47
CA VAL A 129 5.82 5.20 -1.06
C VAL A 129 5.98 4.37 0.21
N GLU A 130 5.32 4.78 1.29
CA GLU A 130 5.30 3.99 2.53
C GLU A 130 4.40 2.76 2.36
N LEU A 131 5.01 1.58 2.29
CA LEU A 131 4.30 0.31 2.13
C LEU A 131 3.62 -0.08 3.43
N ILE A 132 4.31 0.03 4.57
CA ILE A 132 3.77 -0.26 5.90
C ILE A 132 4.34 0.65 6.97
N ASN A 133 3.53 0.93 7.99
CA ASN A 133 3.87 1.65 9.22
C ASN A 133 3.11 1.04 10.40
N GLN A 134 3.30 1.59 11.61
CA GLN A 134 2.63 1.10 12.81
C GLN A 134 1.10 0.99 12.64
N GLN A 135 0.46 2.04 12.11
CA GLN A 135 -1.00 2.07 11.95
C GLN A 135 -1.50 0.97 11.02
N LYS A 136 -0.88 0.77 9.86
CA LYS A 136 -1.21 -0.31 8.93
C LYS A 136 -0.98 -1.69 9.55
N ALA A 137 0.15 -1.86 10.25
CA ALA A 137 0.52 -3.13 10.87
C ALA A 137 -0.53 -3.55 11.91
N GLU A 138 -1.01 -2.61 12.73
CA GLU A 138 -2.08 -2.85 13.70
C GLU A 138 -3.39 -3.30 13.06
N VAL A 139 -3.76 -2.71 11.92
CA VAL A 139 -4.96 -3.12 11.18
C VAL A 139 -4.80 -4.54 10.64
N ILE A 140 -3.64 -4.86 10.08
CA ILE A 140 -3.33 -6.22 9.58
C ILE A 140 -3.40 -7.23 10.72
N ARG A 141 -2.82 -6.91 11.89
CA ARG A 141 -2.93 -7.74 13.11
C ARG A 141 -4.38 -7.96 13.51
N ALA A 142 -5.17 -6.89 13.65
CA ALA A 142 -6.57 -6.98 14.06
C ALA A 142 -7.43 -7.78 13.07
N VAL A 143 -7.17 -7.69 11.76
CA VAL A 143 -7.85 -8.50 10.74
C VAL A 143 -7.50 -9.98 10.91
N ASN A 144 -6.24 -10.31 11.18
CA ASN A 144 -5.80 -11.69 11.39
C ASN A 144 -6.35 -12.27 12.70
N GLU A 145 -6.35 -11.51 13.80
CA GLU A 145 -6.91 -11.94 15.09
C GLU A 145 -8.42 -12.22 14.98
N LYS A 146 -9.18 -11.37 14.29
CA LYS A 146 -10.62 -11.61 14.04
C LYS A 146 -10.90 -12.86 13.19
N LYS A 147 -9.97 -13.26 12.32
CA LYS A 147 -10.07 -14.54 11.59
C LYS A 147 -9.81 -15.73 12.49
N VAL A 148 -8.91 -15.61 13.45
CA VAL A 148 -8.58 -16.67 14.41
C VAL A 148 -9.77 -16.90 15.37
N VAL A 149 -10.46 -15.83 15.79
CA VAL A 149 -11.66 -15.92 16.67
C VAL A 149 -12.92 -16.40 15.91
N GLY A 150 -12.93 -16.36 14.58
CA GLY A 150 -14.05 -16.77 13.73
C GLY A 150 -14.23 -18.29 13.54
N VAL A 151 -13.38 -19.13 14.14
CA VAL A 151 -13.52 -20.60 14.12
C VAL A 151 -14.19 -21.09 15.40
N THR A 152 -15.35 -20.51 15.74
CA THR A 152 -16.28 -21.16 16.65
C THR A 152 -17.69 -20.92 16.13
N LYS A 153 -18.26 -21.95 15.49
CA LYS A 153 -19.69 -21.99 15.15
C LYS A 153 -20.48 -21.99 16.46
N SER A 154 -21.12 -20.88 16.80
CA SER A 154 -22.32 -20.92 17.64
C SER A 154 -23.25 -19.74 17.35
N VAL A 155 -24.40 -20.11 16.77
CA VAL A 155 -25.75 -19.56 16.93
C VAL A 155 -25.86 -18.39 17.93
N ILE A 156 -26.34 -17.23 17.47
CA ILE A 156 -27.58 -16.57 17.93
C ILE A 156 -27.94 -15.45 16.95
N THR A 157 -29.22 -15.45 16.62
CA THR A 157 -29.94 -14.64 15.66
C THR A 157 -30.09 -13.19 16.13
N HIS A 158 -29.58 -12.23 15.38
CA HIS A 158 -30.28 -10.96 15.14
C HIS A 158 -30.03 -10.50 13.69
N LYS A 159 -31.13 -10.20 12.99
CA LYS A 159 -31.13 -9.61 11.64
C LYS A 159 -30.54 -8.20 11.71
N THR A 160 -29.23 -8.11 11.69
CA THR A 160 -28.47 -6.93 11.26
C THR A 160 -27.62 -7.35 10.08
N SER A 161 -27.71 -6.59 8.99
CA SER A 161 -26.99 -6.73 7.71
C SER A 161 -25.83 -7.75 7.73
N ARG A 162 -25.93 -8.80 6.90
CA ARG A 162 -24.89 -9.85 6.72
C ARG A 162 -23.57 -9.34 6.11
N PHE A 163 -23.43 -8.04 5.89
CA PHE A 163 -22.18 -7.43 5.46
C PHE A 163 -21.57 -6.66 6.64
N GLN A 164 -20.83 -7.37 7.49
CA GLN A 164 -19.97 -6.70 8.46
C GLN A 164 -18.93 -5.87 7.69
N GLU A 165 -18.89 -4.56 7.92
CA GLU A 165 -17.85 -3.70 7.38
C GLU A 165 -16.46 -4.25 7.76
N SER A 166 -15.58 -4.38 6.78
CA SER A 166 -14.23 -4.86 7.02
C SER A 166 -13.51 -3.93 8.01
N PRO A 167 -12.59 -4.42 8.86
CA PRO A 167 -11.84 -3.58 9.79
C PRO A 167 -11.17 -2.37 9.12
N ALA A 168 -10.72 -2.54 7.87
CA ALA A 168 -10.13 -1.50 7.08
C ALA A 168 -11.14 -0.39 6.69
N VAL A 169 -12.37 -0.77 6.32
CA VAL A 169 -13.46 0.17 6.05
C VAL A 169 -13.91 0.89 7.32
N ARG A 170 -13.88 0.23 8.48
CA ARG A 170 -14.12 0.91 9.76
C ARG A 170 -13.06 1.97 10.04
N LEU A 171 -11.78 1.66 9.80
CA LEU A 171 -10.69 2.61 9.97
C LEU A 171 -10.86 3.80 9.02
N LEU A 172 -11.18 3.56 7.75
CA LEU A 172 -11.46 4.63 6.79
C LEU A 172 -12.59 5.55 7.26
N SER A 173 -13.71 4.95 7.67
CA SER A 173 -14.87 5.68 8.18
C SER A 173 -14.52 6.45 9.46
N GLN A 174 -13.70 5.87 10.35
CA GLN A 174 -13.25 6.52 11.57
C GLN A 174 -12.29 7.68 11.27
N SER A 175 -11.25 7.46 10.47
CA SER A 175 -10.30 8.50 10.07
C SER A 175 -10.96 9.64 9.31
N ALA A 176 -11.98 9.36 8.49
CA ALA A 176 -12.78 10.41 7.86
C ALA A 176 -13.53 11.23 8.93
N ARG A 177 -14.20 10.58 9.89
CA ARG A 177 -14.93 11.30 10.96
C ARG A 177 -14.01 12.12 11.87
N GLU A 178 -12.80 11.63 12.11
CA GLU A 178 -11.79 12.30 12.95
C GLU A 178 -11.01 13.36 12.18
N GLY A 179 -11.25 13.52 10.87
CA GLY A 179 -10.51 14.46 10.04
C GLY A 179 -9.05 14.06 9.81
N THR A 180 -8.68 12.80 10.02
CA THR A 180 -7.31 12.27 9.90
C THR A 180 -7.08 11.51 8.60
N LEU A 181 -8.10 11.39 7.74
CA LEU A 181 -7.99 10.66 6.49
C LEU A 181 -7.20 11.46 5.45
N VAL A 182 -6.01 10.99 5.11
CA VAL A 182 -5.14 11.61 4.09
C VAL A 182 -5.24 10.83 2.78
N GLY A 183 -5.17 11.53 1.65
CA GLY A 183 -5.23 10.90 0.33
C GLY A 183 -5.06 11.89 -0.81
N ASN A 184 -5.08 11.35 -2.02
CA ASN A 184 -4.93 12.12 -3.26
C ASN A 184 -6.27 12.24 -3.99
N VAL A 185 -6.49 13.39 -4.63
CA VAL A 185 -7.71 13.64 -5.42
C VAL A 185 -7.44 13.42 -6.90
N TYR A 186 -8.35 12.73 -7.58
CA TYR A 186 -8.33 12.50 -9.01
C TYR A 186 -9.64 12.94 -9.64
N ASP A 187 -9.58 13.31 -10.92
CA ASP A 187 -10.77 13.53 -11.74
C ASP A 187 -10.91 12.34 -12.66
N VAL A 188 -12.05 11.66 -12.58
CA VAL A 188 -12.38 10.51 -13.43
C VAL A 188 -13.78 10.77 -13.97
N GLU A 189 -13.91 10.82 -15.30
CA GLU A 189 -15.17 11.07 -16.00
C GLU A 189 -15.91 12.33 -15.51
N GLY A 190 -15.16 13.41 -15.21
CA GLY A 190 -15.72 14.67 -14.73
C GLY A 190 -16.19 14.66 -13.26
N ARG A 191 -15.92 13.58 -12.52
CA ARG A 191 -16.22 13.47 -11.09
C ARG A 191 -14.96 13.38 -10.25
N LYS A 192 -14.97 14.08 -9.12
CA LYS A 192 -13.89 14.02 -8.12
C LYS A 192 -13.91 12.66 -7.44
N HIS A 193 -12.74 12.04 -7.36
CA HIS A 193 -12.50 10.82 -6.61
C HIS A 193 -11.38 11.07 -5.62
N PHE A 194 -11.54 10.53 -4.42
CA PHE A 194 -10.52 10.54 -3.39
C PHE A 194 -9.91 9.14 -3.28
N ARG A 195 -8.59 9.05 -3.39
CA ARG A 195 -7.82 7.84 -3.11
C ARG A 195 -7.19 8.00 -1.72
N PRO A 196 -7.75 7.39 -0.67
CA PRO A 196 -7.11 7.40 0.62
C PRO A 196 -5.70 6.81 0.53
N ASP A 197 -4.74 7.40 1.24
CA ASP A 197 -3.43 6.80 1.41
C ASP A 197 -3.61 5.41 2.02
N ASN A 198 -2.77 4.44 1.65
CA ASN A 198 -2.81 3.06 2.17
C ASN A 198 -3.90 2.16 1.56
N PHE A 199 -4.63 2.69 0.59
CA PHE A 199 -5.79 2.05 -0.01
C PHE A 199 -5.75 2.17 -1.55
N ASN A 200 -5.96 1.05 -2.25
CA ASN A 200 -5.78 0.97 -3.71
C ASN A 200 -7.08 1.13 -4.52
N TYR A 201 -7.94 2.05 -4.12
CA TYR A 201 -9.19 2.33 -4.83
C TYR A 201 -9.54 3.80 -4.75
N LEU A 202 -10.31 4.22 -5.75
CA LEU A 202 -10.84 5.56 -5.86
C LEU A 202 -12.26 5.56 -5.31
N VAL A 203 -12.53 6.43 -4.35
CA VAL A 203 -13.87 6.65 -3.80
C VAL A 203 -14.44 7.89 -4.45
N PRO A 204 -15.59 7.82 -5.13
CA PRO A 204 -16.25 9.01 -5.66
C PRO A 204 -16.64 9.93 -4.50
N VAL A 205 -16.37 11.23 -4.69
CA VAL A 205 -16.79 12.27 -3.76
C VAL A 205 -18.21 12.66 -4.12
N SER A 206 -19.20 12.26 -3.31
CA SER A 206 -20.62 12.50 -3.62
C SER A 206 -21.13 13.84 -3.09
N LYS A 207 -20.50 14.36 -2.03
CA LYS A 207 -20.83 15.66 -1.46
C LYS A 207 -19.59 16.36 -0.90
N MET A 208 -19.51 17.67 -1.10
CA MET A 208 -18.48 18.53 -0.52
C MET A 208 -19.13 19.77 0.09
N ALA A 209 -18.61 20.26 1.21
CA ALA A 209 -18.97 21.59 1.71
C ALA A 209 -18.59 22.66 0.68
N GLY A 210 -19.42 23.69 0.51
CA GLY A 210 -19.31 24.66 -0.59
C GLY A 210 -18.03 25.51 -0.61
N SER A 211 -17.28 25.56 0.48
CA SER A 211 -15.98 26.24 0.58
C SER A 211 -14.79 25.38 0.12
N ILE A 212 -15.01 24.09 -0.14
CA ILE A 212 -13.95 23.14 -0.46
C ILE A 212 -13.67 23.16 -1.96
N ASN A 213 -12.41 23.37 -2.32
CA ASN A 213 -11.93 23.28 -3.71
C ASN A 213 -10.80 22.25 -3.83
N LEU A 214 -11.16 21.03 -4.21
CA LEU A 214 -10.21 19.93 -4.41
C LEU A 214 -9.63 19.96 -5.82
N ARG A 215 -8.31 20.12 -5.92
CA ARG A 215 -7.58 20.13 -7.19
C ARG A 215 -7.17 18.71 -7.59
N HIS A 216 -7.22 18.43 -8.89
CA HIS A 216 -6.67 17.19 -9.44
C HIS A 216 -5.20 17.03 -9.04
N GLY A 217 -4.82 15.82 -8.62
CA GLY A 217 -3.47 15.50 -8.15
C GLY A 217 -3.11 16.08 -6.79
N GLY A 218 -3.99 16.88 -6.17
CA GLY A 218 -3.75 17.46 -4.85
C GLY A 218 -3.87 16.41 -3.75
N ARG A 219 -2.99 16.51 -2.75
CA ARG A 219 -3.04 15.70 -1.53
C ARG A 219 -3.74 16.49 -0.42
N TYR A 220 -4.70 15.85 0.23
CA TYR A 220 -5.55 16.50 1.22
C TYR A 220 -5.73 15.60 2.44
N LYS A 221 -5.85 16.25 3.61
CA LYS A 221 -6.41 15.68 4.82
C LYS A 221 -7.88 16.08 4.89
N ILE A 222 -8.77 15.09 4.93
CA ILE A 222 -10.22 15.28 4.82
C ILE A 222 -10.94 14.85 6.09
N GLU A 223 -12.01 15.58 6.40
CA GLU A 223 -13.01 15.23 7.40
C GLU A 223 -14.34 14.96 6.70
N GLY A 224 -15.10 13.99 7.20
CA GLY A 224 -16.44 13.70 6.71
C GLY A 224 -16.90 12.28 6.99
N SER A 225 -17.61 11.68 6.04
CA SER A 225 -18.16 10.33 6.17
C SER A 225 -17.91 9.47 4.94
N VAL A 226 -17.64 8.18 5.17
CA VAL A 226 -17.50 7.17 4.11
C VAL A 226 -18.77 6.32 4.12
N LYS A 227 -19.52 6.34 3.02
CA LYS A 227 -20.66 5.46 2.79
C LYS A 227 -20.17 4.13 2.28
N THR A 228 -20.81 3.05 2.71
CA THR A 228 -20.40 1.69 2.37
C THR A 228 -21.49 0.96 1.59
N LYS A 229 -21.09 0.18 0.59
CA LYS A 229 -21.95 -0.72 -0.18
C LYS A 229 -21.34 -2.10 -0.19
N ASN A 230 -22.09 -3.10 0.29
CA ASN A 230 -21.62 -4.48 0.47
C ASN A 230 -20.33 -4.59 1.31
N GLY A 231 -20.12 -3.67 2.27
CA GLY A 231 -18.94 -3.65 3.14
C GLY A 231 -17.68 -3.04 2.50
N TRP A 232 -17.81 -2.43 1.31
CA TRP A 232 -16.77 -1.67 0.61
C TRP A 232 -17.10 -0.17 0.61
N PRO A 233 -16.10 0.73 0.57
CA PRO A 233 -16.35 2.16 0.41
C PRO A 233 -16.99 2.43 -0.95
N ASP A 234 -18.14 3.09 -0.93
CA ASP A 234 -18.94 3.40 -2.12
C ASP A 234 -18.83 4.88 -2.47
N GLU A 235 -18.96 5.75 -1.47
CA GLU A 235 -18.86 7.20 -1.64
C GLU A 235 -18.21 7.85 -0.43
N VAL A 236 -17.60 9.02 -0.62
CA VAL A 236 -17.14 9.87 0.47
C VAL A 236 -17.86 11.22 0.42
N GLU A 237 -18.36 11.64 1.57
CA GLU A 237 -18.86 13.00 1.79
C GLU A 237 -17.81 13.76 2.59
N ILE A 238 -17.40 14.93 2.10
CA ILE A 238 -16.33 15.72 2.70
C ILE A 238 -16.94 16.98 3.32
N SER A 239 -16.87 17.07 4.66
CA SER A 239 -17.29 18.24 5.43
C SER A 239 -16.19 19.28 5.55
N ASN A 240 -14.92 18.85 5.60
CA ASN A 240 -13.75 19.72 5.66
C ASN A 240 -12.59 19.11 4.87
N ALA A 241 -11.75 19.95 4.27
CA ALA A 241 -10.53 19.49 3.61
C ALA A 241 -9.42 20.54 3.74
N SER A 242 -8.24 20.08 4.13
CA SER A 242 -7.03 20.90 4.23
C SER A 242 -5.95 20.32 3.33
N PRO A 243 -5.20 21.17 2.59
CA PRO A 243 -4.00 20.72 1.89
C PRO A 243 -3.04 20.06 2.89
N PHE A 244 -2.45 18.94 2.50
CA PHE A 244 -1.42 18.26 3.28
C PHE A 244 -0.02 18.69 2.84
#